data_AF-A0A366MBM4-F1
#
_entry.id   AF-A0A366MBM4-F1
#
_cell.length_a   1.000
_cell.length_b   1.000
_cell.length_c   1.000
_cell.angle_alpha   90.00
_cell.angle_beta   90.00
_cell.angle_gamma   90.00
#
_symmetry.space_group_name_H-M   'P 1'
#
loop_
_entity.id
_entity.type
_entity.pdbx_description
1 polymer ?
#
loop_
_entity_poly.entity_id
_entity_poly.type
_entity_poly.pdbx_seq_one_letter_code
_entity_poly.pdbx_strand_id
1 'polypeptide(L)' 'MKNQPPCILQIGTGTEIFTEMFLEKYPNAKMDLVDISEEMFDIAKKRFEGNENLNFYRKI' A
#
# COMPACT_ATOMS: atom_id res chain seq x y z
N MET A 1 -7.38 21.02 15.08
CA MET A 1 -7.90 19.75 14.55
C MET A 1 -6.74 18.77 14.48
N LYS A 2 -6.82 17.59 15.09
CA LYS A 2 -5.76 16.57 14.94
C LYS A 2 -5.86 16.02 13.52
N ASN A 3 -4.83 16.22 12.69
CA ASN A 3 -4.75 15.58 11.38
C ASN A 3 -4.61 14.08 11.61
N GLN A 4 -5.70 13.34 11.44
CA GLN A 4 -5.66 11.89 11.45
C GLN A 4 -4.84 11.41 10.24
N PRO A 5 -4.11 10.29 10.36
CA PRO A 5 -3.42 9.72 9.24
C PRO A 5 -4.41 9.43 8.09
N PRO A 6 -4.04 9.74 6.83
CA PRO A 6 -4.91 9.47 5.69
C PRO A 6 -5.14 7.96 5.54
N CYS A 7 -6.35 7.60 5.13
CA CYS A 7 -6.75 6.22 4.78
C CYS A 7 -7.04 6.17 3.28
N ILE A 8 -6.39 5.29 2.53
CA ILE A 8 -6.42 5.28 1.05
C ILE A 8 -6.67 3.89 0.52
N LEU A 9 -7.46 3.80 -0.54
CA LEU A 9 -7.57 2.62 -1.40
C LEU A 9 -6.85 2.89 -2.72
N GLN A 10 -5.86 2.08 -3.07
CA GLN A 10 -5.14 2.13 -4.33
C GLN A 10 -5.50 0.91 -5.18
N ILE A 11 -5.88 1.15 -6.43
CA ILE A 11 -6.25 0.13 -7.40
C ILE A 11 -5.25 0.15 -8.55
N GLY A 12 -4.65 -1.00 -8.85
CA GLY A 12 -3.56 -1.12 -9.81
C GLY A 12 -2.25 -0.62 -9.19
N THR A 13 -1.76 -1.32 -8.19
CA THR A 13 -0.61 -0.89 -7.40
C THR A 13 0.71 -1.08 -8.16
N GLY A 14 0.74 -2.06 -9.09
CA GLY A 14 1.88 -2.33 -9.93
C GLY A 14 3.15 -2.52 -9.11
N THR A 15 4.21 -1.79 -9.45
CA THR A 15 5.54 -1.89 -8.81
C THR A 15 5.67 -1.10 -7.50
N GLU A 16 4.56 -0.62 -6.94
CA GLU A 16 4.49 0.05 -5.64
C GLU A 16 5.17 1.42 -5.52
N ILE A 17 5.56 2.04 -6.65
CA ILE A 17 6.23 3.35 -6.66
C ILE A 17 5.36 4.44 -5.99
N PHE A 18 4.06 4.47 -6.31
CA PHE A 18 3.15 5.43 -5.69
C PHE A 18 3.01 5.19 -4.19
N THR A 19 2.88 3.93 -3.77
CA THR A 19 2.77 3.55 -2.37
C THR A 19 3.97 4.05 -1.56
N GLU A 20 5.18 3.82 -2.08
CA GLU A 20 6.43 4.28 -1.47
C GLU A 20 6.47 5.82 -1.35
N MET A 21 6.26 6.55 -2.44
CA MET A 21 6.23 8.00 -2.43
C MET A 21 5.17 8.57 -1.48
N PHE A 22 4.03 7.89 -1.37
CA PHE A 22 2.95 8.32 -0.50
C PHE A 22 3.31 8.14 0.97
N LEU A 23 3.92 7.00 1.33
CA LEU A 23 4.38 6.71 2.68
C LEU A 23 5.56 7.61 3.10
N GLU A 24 6.43 8.03 2.19
CA GLU A 24 7.46 9.03 2.50
C GLU A 24 6.82 10.35 2.98
N LYS A 25 5.72 10.77 2.34
CA LYS A 25 5.00 12.00 2.70
C LYS A 25 4.10 11.83 3.91
N TYR A 26 3.50 10.66 4.08
CA TYR A 26 2.59 10.32 5.17
C TYR A 26 2.98 8.97 5.79
N PRO A 27 4.02 8.93 6.65
CA PRO A 27 4.55 7.67 7.19
C PRO A 27 3.57 6.81 7.98
N ASN A 28 2.53 7.44 8.52
CA ASN A 28 1.51 6.78 9.32
C ASN A 28 0.20 6.53 8.55
N ALA A 29 0.19 6.76 7.23
CA ALA A 29 -0.99 6.50 6.41
C ALA A 29 -1.38 5.03 6.45
N LYS A 30 -2.69 4.78 6.41
CA LYS A 30 -3.23 3.43 6.22
C LYS A 30 -3.60 3.25 4.76
N MET A 31 -3.15 2.17 4.14
CA MET A 31 -3.41 1.95 2.72
C MET A 31 -3.88 0.53 2.45
N ASP A 32 -4.95 0.43 1.67
CA ASP A 32 -5.46 -0.80 1.10
C ASP A 32 -5.03 -0.85 -0.37
N LEU A 33 -4.28 -1.89 -0.73
CA LEU A 33 -3.58 -2.01 -2.00
C LEU A 33 -4.19 -3.19 -2.77
N VAL A 34 -4.75 -2.91 -3.95
CA VAL A 34 -5.44 -3.90 -4.79
C VAL A 34 -4.75 -4.01 -6.13
N ASP A 35 -4.37 -5.23 -6.51
CA ASP A 35 -3.90 -5.55 -7.85
C ASP A 35 -4.50 -6.88 -8.32
N ILE A 36 -4.52 -7.09 -9.63
CA ILE A 36 -4.96 -8.34 -10.26
C ILE A 36 -3.75 -9.27 -10.49
N SER A 37 -2.56 -8.70 -10.66
CA SER A 37 -1.33 -9.46 -10.89
C SER A 37 -0.82 -10.08 -9.60
N GLU A 38 -0.71 -11.41 -9.57
CA GLU A 38 -0.15 -12.15 -8.44
C GLU A 38 1.32 -11.81 -8.17
N GLU A 39 2.10 -11.57 -9.23
CA GLU A 39 3.50 -11.17 -9.12
C GLU A 39 3.67 -9.87 -8.32
N MET A 40 2.74 -8.92 -8.46
CA MET A 40 2.81 -7.65 -7.76
C MET A 40 2.60 -7.81 -6.25
N PHE A 41 1.81 -8.80 -5.82
CA PHE A 41 1.65 -9.11 -4.39
C PHE A 41 2.94 -9.57 -3.74
N ASP A 42 3.69 -10.44 -4.41
CA ASP A 42 4.94 -10.98 -3.87
C ASP A 42 6.01 -9.90 -3.75
N ILE A 43 6.08 -9.00 -4.73
CA ILE A 43 6.96 -7.85 -4.69
C ILE A 43 6.56 -6.92 -3.54
N ALA A 44 5.28 -6.58 -3.43
CA ALA A 44 4.80 -5.62 -2.45
C ALA A 44 4.94 -6.13 -1.00
N LYS A 45 4.62 -7.41 -0.76
CA LYS A 45 4.82 -8.04 0.56
C LYS A 45 6.28 -8.04 1.00
N LYS A 46 7.21 -8.35 0.09
CA LYS A 46 8.65 -8.30 0.39
C LYS A 46 9.12 -6.87 0.64
N ARG A 47 8.64 -5.92 -0.18
CA ARG A 47 9.07 -4.52 -0.11
C ARG A 47 8.62 -3.83 1.18
N PHE A 48 7.41 -4.13 1.64
CA PHE A 48 6.82 -3.51 2.82
C PHE A 48 6.63 -4.49 3.98
N GLU A 49 7.49 -5.50 4.06
CA GLU A 49 7.47 -6.47 5.16
C GLU A 49 7.56 -5.75 6.51
N GLY A 50 6.65 -6.09 7.42
CA GLY A 50 6.58 -5.47 8.76
C GLY A 50 5.81 -4.15 8.84
N ASN A 51 5.28 -3.61 7.73
CA ASN A 51 4.42 -2.44 7.78
C ASN A 51 2.96 -2.82 8.04
N GLU A 52 2.52 -2.73 9.30
CA GLU A 52 1.15 -3.05 9.72
C GLU A 52 0.08 -2.08 9.20
N ASN A 53 0.47 -0.96 8.60
CA ASN A 53 -0.47 0.02 8.03
C ASN A 53 -0.88 -0.29 6.59
N LEU A 54 -0.31 -1.33 5.97
CA LEU A 54 -0.61 -1.72 4.60
C LEU A 54 -1.36 -3.05 4.55
N ASN A 55 -2.48 -3.06 3.84
CA ASN A 55 -3.21 -4.27 3.51
C ASN A 55 -3.13 -4.53 2.01
N PHE A 56 -2.99 -5.79 1.62
CA PHE A 56 -2.91 -6.21 0.23
C PHE A 56 -4.07 -7.15 -0.09
N TYR A 57 -4.87 -6.82 -1.10
CA TYR A 57 -6.05 -7.59 -1.52
C TYR A 57 -5.97 -8.07 -2.97
N ARG A 58 -5.81 -9.39 -3.16
CA ARG A 58 -5.86 -10.01 -4.49
C ARG A 58 -7.31 -10.23 -4.92
N LYS A 59 -7.66 -9.87 -6.16
CA LYS A 59 -8.92 -10.30 -6.76
C LYS A 59 -8.73 -11.69 -7.39
N ILE A 60 -9.53 -12.66 -6.91
CA ILE A 60 -9.62 -14.03 -7.43
C ILE A 60 -10.24 -14.01 -8.83
#